data_AF-C5YTX7-F1
#
_entry.id   AF-C5YTX7-F1
#
_cell.length_a   1.000
_cell.length_b   1.000
_cell.length_c   1.000
_cell.angle_alpha   90.00
_cell.angle_beta   90.00
_cell.angle_gamma   90.00
#
_symmetry.space_group_name_H-M   'P 1'
#
loop_
_entity.id
_entity.type
_entity.pdbx_description
1 polymer ?
#
loop_
_entity_poly.entity_id
_entity_poly.type
_entity_poly.pdbx_seq_one_letter_code
_entity_poly.pdbx_strand_id
1 'polypeptide(L)'
;MDDPHPPLPPPRLPVEVVGAARDAELSLSAALSREEVLYRRRRRLVQLCSLYRAQYWMLADELPARHGEYWWEHGASPALDDEPTPLLPPKENGVSAGPPENGVVVGPLENCAVAPPPVSAAGGRAGCAASNCEAKAVPLSLYCFNHILLDPKQQLYQPCAFPTRKSGLPNGGATCGKHVLRGIAPLRCADHDPKSKKLIIEALRNAGIDLPLTTKSVPKLSLLISETVREIQMKRKLSMNGGKRKTAPSDLLLK
;
A
#
# COMPACT_ATOMS: atom_id res chain seq x y z
N MET A 1 -27.90 -28.86 19.09
CA MET A 1 -28.52 -27.53 18.90
C MET A 1 -27.62 -26.88 17.89
N ASP A 2 -28.01 -27.00 16.64
CA ASP A 2 -27.13 -26.78 15.51
C ASP A 2 -27.50 -25.41 14.97
N ASP A 3 -26.60 -24.45 15.16
CA ASP A 3 -26.84 -23.07 14.74
C ASP A 3 -27.15 -23.01 13.24
N PRO A 4 -28.21 -22.29 12.83
CA PRO A 4 -28.60 -22.24 11.43
C PRO A 4 -27.51 -21.54 10.62
N HIS A 5 -26.88 -22.28 9.72
CA HIS A 5 -25.83 -21.77 8.83
C HIS A 5 -26.31 -20.47 8.15
N PRO A 6 -25.58 -19.33 8.28
CA PRO A 6 -25.99 -18.07 7.69
C PRO A 6 -26.14 -18.23 6.17
N PRO A 7 -27.16 -17.62 5.54
CA PRO A 7 -27.45 -17.83 4.13
C PRO A 7 -26.25 -17.44 3.26
N LEU A 8 -25.90 -18.30 2.30
CA LEU A 8 -24.79 -18.06 1.39
C LEU A 8 -24.99 -16.71 0.67
N PRO A 9 -23.98 -15.83 0.63
CA PRO A 9 -24.11 -14.56 -0.06
C PRO A 9 -24.41 -14.80 -1.54
N PRO A 10 -25.30 -14.00 -2.17
CA PRO A 10 -25.74 -14.25 -3.53
C PRO A 10 -24.54 -14.27 -4.50
N PRO A 11 -24.54 -15.19 -5.49
CA PRO A 11 -23.43 -15.31 -6.42
C PRO A 11 -23.18 -13.98 -7.11
N ARG A 12 -21.96 -13.46 -6.99
CA ARG A 12 -21.57 -12.17 -7.57
C ARG A 12 -21.74 -12.23 -9.08
N LEU A 13 -22.80 -11.56 -9.58
CA LEU A 13 -23.13 -11.54 -10.99
C LEU A 13 -21.92 -11.06 -11.82
N PRO A 14 -21.62 -11.68 -12.97
CA PRO A 14 -20.56 -11.22 -13.86
C PRO A 14 -20.74 -9.73 -14.22
N VAL A 15 -19.69 -8.94 -14.02
CA VAL A 15 -19.72 -7.51 -14.34
C VAL A 15 -19.76 -7.32 -15.85
N GLU A 16 -20.91 -6.92 -16.39
CA GLU A 16 -21.07 -6.70 -17.82
C GLU A 16 -20.24 -5.51 -18.33
N VAL A 17 -19.27 -5.81 -19.19
CA VAL A 17 -18.42 -4.80 -19.82
C VAL A 17 -19.15 -4.23 -21.03
N VAL A 18 -19.82 -3.09 -20.87
CA VAL A 18 -20.64 -2.49 -21.94
C VAL A 18 -19.83 -2.30 -23.25
N GLY A 19 -20.33 -2.91 -24.32
CA GLY A 19 -19.64 -3.01 -25.62
C GLY A 19 -18.68 -4.20 -25.77
N ALA A 20 -18.78 -5.23 -24.92
CA ALA A 20 -17.99 -6.46 -25.03
C ALA A 20 -18.11 -7.15 -26.40
N ALA A 21 -19.32 -7.22 -26.97
CA ALA A 21 -19.56 -7.82 -28.29
C ALA A 21 -18.72 -7.16 -29.40
N ARG A 22 -18.81 -5.83 -29.53
CA ARG A 22 -17.98 -5.05 -30.48
C ARG A 22 -16.49 -5.16 -30.18
N ASP A 23 -16.09 -5.30 -28.92
CA ASP A 23 -14.69 -5.53 -28.57
C ASP A 23 -14.19 -6.93 -28.96
N ALA A 24 -15.09 -7.92 -29.05
CA ALA A 24 -14.80 -9.29 -29.49
C ALA A 24 -14.77 -9.39 -31.03
N GLU A 25 -15.68 -8.72 -31.75
CA GLU A 25 -15.57 -8.50 -33.20
C GLU A 25 -14.19 -7.90 -33.56
N LEU A 26 -13.83 -6.79 -32.88
CA LEU A 26 -12.52 -6.13 -32.97
C LEU A 26 -11.37 -6.89 -32.28
N SER A 27 -11.56 -8.15 -31.88
CA SER A 27 -10.46 -9.03 -31.45
C SER A 27 -10.04 -10.02 -32.54
N LEU A 28 -10.90 -10.24 -33.54
CA LEU A 28 -10.64 -11.09 -34.71
C LEU A 28 -9.92 -10.33 -35.84
N SER A 29 -9.91 -8.99 -35.79
CA SER A 29 -9.25 -8.13 -36.78
C SER A 29 -7.72 -8.23 -36.70
N ALA A 30 -7.07 -8.64 -37.79
CA ALA A 30 -5.61 -8.80 -37.86
C ALA A 30 -4.80 -7.50 -37.60
N ALA A 31 -5.45 -6.34 -37.77
CA ALA A 31 -4.95 -5.04 -37.34
C ALA A 31 -6.13 -4.18 -36.84
N LEU A 32 -5.83 -3.21 -35.97
CA LEU A 32 -6.80 -2.23 -35.47
C LEU A 32 -6.28 -0.82 -35.71
N SER A 33 -7.18 0.12 -36.00
CA SER A 33 -6.80 1.53 -36.10
C SER A 33 -6.38 2.09 -34.73
N ARG A 34 -5.56 3.15 -34.77
CA ARG A 34 -5.20 3.93 -33.58
C ARG A 34 -6.44 4.45 -32.84
N GLU A 35 -7.49 4.79 -33.57
CA GLU A 35 -8.70 5.40 -33.04
C GLU A 35 -9.56 4.39 -32.30
N GLU A 36 -9.81 3.21 -32.88
CA GLU A 36 -10.53 2.11 -32.20
C GLU A 36 -9.84 1.71 -30.90
N VAL A 37 -8.51 1.62 -30.90
CA VAL A 37 -7.73 1.34 -29.68
C VAL A 37 -7.91 2.44 -28.63
N LEU A 38 -7.95 3.72 -29.02
CA LEU A 38 -8.17 4.84 -28.11
C LEU A 38 -9.62 4.89 -27.58
N TYR A 39 -10.62 4.72 -28.44
CA TYR A 39 -12.03 4.66 -28.04
C TYR A 39 -12.32 3.47 -27.12
N ARG A 40 -11.81 2.27 -27.44
CA ARG A 40 -11.92 1.07 -26.59
C ARG A 40 -11.28 1.29 -25.21
N ARG A 41 -10.08 1.87 -25.17
CA ARG A 41 -9.39 2.21 -23.90
C ARG A 41 -10.14 3.26 -23.09
N ARG A 42 -10.61 4.35 -23.72
CA ARG A 42 -11.41 5.39 -23.05
C ARG A 42 -12.70 4.82 -22.46
N ARG A 43 -13.44 4.03 -23.24
CA ARG A 43 -14.71 3.41 -22.81
C ARG A 43 -14.50 2.49 -21.60
N ARG A 44 -13.54 1.57 -21.67
CA ARG A 44 -13.19 0.66 -20.58
C ARG A 44 -12.70 1.40 -19.32
N LEU A 45 -11.91 2.47 -19.48
CA LEU A 45 -11.44 3.26 -18.34
C LEU A 45 -12.58 3.99 -17.62
N VAL A 46 -13.52 4.58 -18.36
CA VAL A 46 -14.70 5.25 -17.77
C VAL A 46 -15.57 4.23 -17.00
N GLN A 47 -15.82 3.06 -17.60
CA GLN A 47 -16.55 1.96 -16.94
C GLN A 47 -15.86 1.48 -15.66
N LEU A 48 -14.53 1.31 -15.70
CA LEU A 48 -13.74 0.92 -14.54
C LEU A 48 -13.87 1.96 -13.41
N CYS A 49 -13.75 3.26 -13.74
CA CYS A 49 -13.93 4.34 -12.78
C CYS A 49 -15.35 4.38 -12.18
N SER A 50 -16.41 4.12 -12.96
CA SER A 50 -17.77 4.05 -12.41
C SER A 50 -17.98 2.83 -11.50
N LEU A 51 -17.40 1.67 -11.85
CA LEU A 51 -17.47 0.46 -11.02
C LEU A 51 -16.74 0.63 -9.68
N TYR A 52 -15.51 1.17 -9.70
CA TYR A 52 -14.78 1.48 -8.46
C TYR A 52 -15.49 2.55 -7.63
N ARG A 53 -16.14 3.54 -8.25
CA ARG A 53 -16.95 4.54 -7.52
C ARG A 53 -18.19 3.90 -6.88
N ALA A 54 -18.88 3.00 -7.57
CA ALA A 54 -20.02 2.27 -7.01
C ALA A 54 -19.59 1.36 -5.84
N GLN A 55 -18.50 0.60 -6.01
CA GLN A 55 -17.92 -0.23 -4.95
C GLN A 55 -17.49 0.60 -3.74
N TYR A 56 -16.92 1.79 -3.95
CA TYR A 56 -16.58 2.72 -2.87
C TYR A 56 -17.82 3.15 -2.07
N TRP A 57 -18.91 3.54 -2.73
CA TRP A 57 -20.13 3.96 -2.03
C TRP A 57 -20.79 2.80 -1.27
N MET A 58 -20.95 1.62 -1.91
CA MET A 58 -21.43 0.41 -1.22
C MET A 58 -20.63 0.10 0.06
N LEU A 59 -19.30 0.24 0.00
CA LEU A 59 -18.43 0.02 1.16
C LEU A 59 -18.52 1.15 2.20
N ALA A 60 -18.68 2.40 1.76
CA ALA A 60 -18.83 3.56 2.63
C ALA A 60 -20.18 3.59 3.36
N ASP A 61 -21.22 2.99 2.78
CA ASP A 61 -22.54 2.84 3.38
C ASP A 61 -22.61 1.60 4.29
N GLU A 62 -22.00 0.46 3.89
CA GLU A 62 -22.01 -0.77 4.72
C GLU A 62 -21.05 -0.70 5.92
N LEU A 63 -19.82 -0.20 5.78
CA LEU A 63 -18.83 -0.23 6.87
C LEU A 63 -19.30 0.46 8.16
N PRO A 64 -19.93 1.66 8.15
CA PRO A 64 -20.43 2.30 9.37
C PRO A 64 -21.54 1.49 10.04
N ALA A 65 -22.42 0.83 9.27
CA ALA A 65 -23.47 -0.03 9.80
C ALA A 65 -22.86 -1.27 10.48
N ARG A 66 -21.97 -2.00 9.80
CA ARG A 66 -21.25 -3.17 10.37
C ARG A 66 -20.40 -2.81 11.58
N HIS A 67 -19.77 -1.64 11.57
CA HIS A 67 -19.02 -1.13 12.70
C HIS A 67 -19.96 -0.78 13.88
N GLY A 68 -21.16 -0.25 13.62
CA GLY A 68 -22.20 -0.03 14.62
C GLY A 68 -22.71 -1.34 15.24
N GLU A 69 -23.03 -2.34 14.42
CA GLU A 69 -23.40 -3.69 14.84
C GLU A 69 -22.31 -4.28 15.77
N TYR A 70 -21.06 -4.31 15.31
CA TYR A 70 -19.91 -4.81 16.08
C TYR A 70 -19.70 -4.08 17.43
N TRP A 71 -19.82 -2.74 17.45
CA TRP A 71 -19.70 -1.96 18.68
C TRP A 71 -20.88 -2.14 19.63
N TRP A 72 -22.05 -2.54 19.13
CA TRP A 72 -23.20 -2.85 19.97
C TRP A 72 -23.10 -4.26 20.57
N GLU A 73 -22.63 -5.24 19.80
CA GLU A 73 -22.46 -6.64 20.23
C GLU A 73 -21.25 -6.84 21.16
N HIS A 74 -20.13 -6.17 20.88
CA HIS A 74 -18.87 -6.35 21.62
C HIS A 74 -18.44 -5.15 22.48
N GLY A 75 -19.22 -4.06 22.46
CA GLY A 75 -18.87 -2.84 23.18
C GLY A 75 -17.56 -2.21 22.68
N ALA A 76 -16.81 -1.62 23.61
CA ALA A 76 -15.52 -1.01 23.32
C ALA A 76 -14.41 -2.05 23.11
N SER A 77 -14.35 -2.64 21.92
CA SER A 77 -13.26 -3.48 21.39
C SER A 77 -12.65 -4.45 22.41
N PRO A 78 -13.09 -5.73 22.49
CA PRO A 78 -12.64 -6.69 23.49
C PRO A 78 -11.17 -6.55 23.83
N ALA A 79 -10.90 -6.16 25.08
CA ALA A 79 -9.64 -6.51 25.69
C ALA A 79 -9.50 -8.03 25.58
N LEU A 80 -8.28 -8.54 25.47
CA LEU A 80 -8.09 -9.98 25.55
C LEU A 80 -8.54 -10.38 26.95
N ASP A 81 -9.67 -11.09 27.06
CA ASP A 81 -10.12 -11.65 28.33
C ASP A 81 -8.97 -12.50 28.87
N ASP A 82 -8.52 -12.19 30.10
CA ASP A 82 -7.33 -12.80 30.68
C ASP A 82 -7.59 -14.29 30.98
N GLU A 83 -7.29 -15.13 29.99
CA GLU A 83 -7.16 -16.58 30.16
C GLU A 83 -6.27 -16.84 31.40
N PRO A 84 -6.79 -17.49 32.45
CA PRO A 84 -6.27 -17.36 33.81
C PRO A 84 -4.93 -18.10 33.97
N THR A 85 -3.87 -17.42 33.55
CA THR A 85 -2.48 -17.89 33.62
C THR A 85 -2.13 -18.17 35.10
N PRO A 86 -1.65 -19.38 35.44
CA PRO A 86 -1.54 -19.81 36.83
C PRO A 86 -0.77 -18.86 37.74
N LEU A 87 -1.35 -18.58 38.91
CA LEU A 87 -0.83 -17.66 39.91
C LEU A 87 0.59 -18.05 40.35
N LEU A 88 1.55 -17.15 40.14
CA LEU A 88 2.82 -17.16 40.86
C LEU A 88 2.68 -16.27 42.12
N PRO A 89 3.29 -16.66 43.26
CA PRO A 89 2.92 -16.12 44.57
C PRO A 89 3.36 -14.66 44.77
N PRO A 90 2.66 -13.87 45.60
CA PRO A 90 3.05 -12.51 45.93
C PRO A 90 4.41 -12.44 46.61
N LYS A 91 5.21 -11.42 46.26
CA LYS A 91 6.44 -11.10 46.97
C LYS A 91 6.21 -9.91 47.92
N GLU A 92 6.43 -10.15 49.20
CA GLU A 92 6.21 -9.20 50.28
C GLU A 92 7.33 -8.15 50.45
N ASN A 93 7.01 -7.10 51.24
CA ASN A 93 7.87 -6.02 51.74
C ASN A 93 8.27 -4.92 50.72
N GLY A 94 8.15 -3.62 51.04
CA GLY A 94 7.56 -3.02 52.26
C GLY A 94 7.53 -1.48 52.32
N VAL A 95 6.57 -0.98 53.11
CA VAL A 95 6.41 0.34 53.79
C VAL A 95 7.39 1.49 53.46
N SER A 96 6.86 2.62 52.99
CA SER A 96 6.97 3.95 53.65
C SER A 96 5.93 4.95 53.11
N ALA A 97 5.74 6.10 53.76
CA ALA A 97 4.61 7.02 53.55
C ALA A 97 5.01 8.48 53.25
N GLY A 98 4.11 9.22 52.59
CA GLY A 98 4.23 10.67 52.30
C GLY A 98 2.86 11.28 51.91
N PRO A 99 2.39 12.40 52.52
CA PRO A 99 1.09 13.02 52.21
C PRO A 99 1.10 13.92 50.94
N PRO A 100 -0.08 14.32 50.42
CA PRO A 100 -0.21 15.10 49.18
C PRO A 100 -0.28 16.63 49.39
N GLU A 101 -0.02 17.39 48.33
CA GLU A 101 -0.29 18.83 48.24
C GLU A 101 -1.20 19.17 47.04
N ASN A 102 -1.98 20.26 47.14
CA ASN A 102 -3.02 20.63 46.17
C ASN A 102 -2.60 21.82 45.29
N GLY A 103 -2.98 21.80 44.01
CA GLY A 103 -2.81 22.94 43.10
C GLY A 103 -4.08 23.25 42.31
N VAL A 104 -4.81 24.30 42.72
CA VAL A 104 -6.03 24.79 42.04
C VAL A 104 -5.78 26.17 41.43
N VAL A 105 -6.11 26.33 40.15
CA VAL A 105 -6.24 27.63 39.45
C VAL A 105 -7.49 27.56 38.55
N VAL A 106 -8.18 28.70 38.37
CA VAL A 106 -9.59 28.74 37.97
C VAL A 106 -9.86 29.54 36.68
N GLY A 107 -10.58 28.90 35.76
CA GLY A 107 -11.62 29.54 34.93
C GLY A 107 -11.21 30.23 33.61
N PRO A 108 -12.19 30.77 32.85
CA PRO A 108 -13.64 30.78 33.12
C PRO A 108 -14.54 30.13 32.04
N LEU A 109 -15.80 29.85 32.43
CA LEU A 109 -17.10 29.90 31.69
C LEU A 109 -17.08 29.85 30.13
N GLU A 110 -17.84 29.04 29.40
CA GLU A 110 -19.16 28.38 29.59
C GLU A 110 -19.21 27.08 28.70
N ASN A 111 -20.26 26.27 28.43
CA ASN A 111 -21.71 26.26 28.67
C ASN A 111 -22.23 24.78 28.80
N CYS A 112 -23.54 24.58 28.88
CA CYS A 112 -24.28 23.33 29.10
C CYS A 112 -24.58 22.52 27.81
N ALA A 113 -25.05 21.26 27.85
CA ALA A 113 -24.82 20.16 28.79
C ALA A 113 -25.48 18.86 28.28
N VAL A 114 -24.70 17.81 28.01
CA VAL A 114 -25.11 16.40 28.19
C VAL A 114 -23.85 15.63 28.61
N ALA A 115 -23.85 15.06 29.82
CA ALA A 115 -22.74 14.24 30.29
C ALA A 115 -23.02 12.76 30.02
N PRO A 116 -22.17 12.03 29.26
CA PRO A 116 -22.10 10.58 29.40
C PRO A 116 -21.56 10.22 30.80
N PRO A 117 -21.94 9.08 31.38
CA PRO A 117 -21.44 8.67 32.70
C PRO A 117 -19.92 8.44 32.67
N PRO A 118 -19.20 8.69 33.79
CA PRO A 118 -17.77 8.43 33.89
C PRO A 118 -17.50 6.92 33.97
N VAL A 119 -17.48 6.26 32.80
CA VAL A 119 -16.98 4.89 32.69
C VAL A 119 -15.47 4.88 32.94
N SER A 120 -15.07 4.39 34.12
CA SER A 120 -13.67 4.25 34.51
C SER A 120 -12.93 3.35 33.53
N ALA A 121 -12.14 3.96 32.64
CA ALA A 121 -11.38 3.28 31.59
C ALA A 121 -10.13 2.56 32.15
N ALA A 122 -10.33 1.68 33.12
CA ALA A 122 -9.32 0.79 33.71
C ALA A 122 -8.99 -0.39 32.75
N GLY A 123 -8.67 -0.05 31.50
CA GLY A 123 -8.40 -0.98 30.39
C GLY A 123 -7.17 -0.53 29.59
N GLY A 124 -6.07 -0.26 30.30
CA GLY A 124 -4.81 0.14 29.67
C GLY A 124 -4.25 -1.00 28.83
N ARG A 125 -4.15 -0.80 27.50
CA ARG A 125 -3.54 -1.78 26.57
C ARG A 125 -2.21 -2.29 27.12
N ALA A 126 -2.04 -3.61 27.12
CA ALA A 126 -0.84 -4.28 27.58
C ALA A 126 0.46 -3.71 26.95
N GLY A 127 1.56 -3.84 27.68
CA GLY A 127 2.89 -3.48 27.19
C GLY A 127 3.34 -4.37 26.02
N CYS A 128 4.31 -3.90 25.25
CA CYS A 128 4.90 -4.66 24.16
C CYS A 128 5.67 -5.88 24.69
N ALA A 129 5.34 -7.08 24.21
CA ALA A 129 6.01 -8.33 24.54
C ALA A 129 7.44 -8.47 23.94
N ALA A 130 8.04 -7.38 23.46
CA ALA A 130 9.45 -7.33 23.12
C ALA A 130 10.28 -7.01 24.37
N SER A 131 11.51 -7.56 24.45
CA SER A 131 12.42 -7.24 25.55
C SER A 131 12.59 -5.72 25.69
N ASN A 132 12.65 -5.24 26.94
CA ASN A 132 12.97 -3.85 27.28
C ASN A 132 12.17 -2.79 26.49
N CYS A 133 10.88 -3.03 26.22
CA CYS A 133 10.02 -2.13 25.44
C CYS A 133 8.77 -1.69 26.21
N GLU A 134 8.79 -0.46 26.71
CA GLU A 134 7.70 0.16 27.51
C GLU A 134 6.53 0.69 26.66
N ALA A 135 6.61 0.59 25.33
CA ALA A 135 5.56 1.07 24.43
C ALA A 135 4.31 0.17 24.49
N LYS A 136 3.13 0.77 24.49
CA LYS A 136 1.84 0.05 24.47
C LYS A 136 1.70 -0.78 23.19
N ALA A 137 1.12 -1.98 23.32
CA ALA A 137 0.85 -2.85 22.19
C ALA A 137 -0.25 -2.30 21.26
N VAL A 138 -0.18 -2.66 19.97
CA VAL A 138 -1.19 -2.33 18.96
C VAL A 138 -2.43 -3.22 19.18
N PRO A 139 -3.68 -2.75 18.95
CA PRO A 139 -4.85 -3.63 18.93
C PRO A 139 -4.62 -4.91 18.13
N LEU A 140 -5.06 -6.05 18.69
CA LEU A 140 -4.94 -7.40 18.14
C LEU A 140 -3.49 -7.92 17.97
N SER A 141 -2.51 -7.28 18.61
CA SER A 141 -1.11 -7.74 18.65
C SER A 141 -0.55 -7.68 20.08
N LEU A 142 0.44 -8.52 20.38
CA LEU A 142 1.23 -8.41 21.61
C LEU A 142 2.37 -7.38 21.50
N TYR A 143 2.55 -6.74 20.34
CA TYR A 143 3.70 -5.87 20.07
C TYR A 143 3.27 -4.43 19.75
N CYS A 144 4.12 -3.46 20.11
CA CYS A 144 3.96 -2.07 19.72
C CYS A 144 4.26 -1.87 18.22
N PHE A 145 3.87 -0.72 17.66
CA PHE A 145 4.01 -0.41 16.23
C PHE A 145 5.46 -0.60 15.69
N ASN A 146 6.48 -0.28 16.50
CA ASN A 146 7.88 -0.48 16.11
C ASN A 146 8.29 -1.96 16.07
N HIS A 147 7.71 -2.80 16.93
CA HIS A 147 7.99 -4.24 17.03
C HIS A 147 6.93 -5.12 16.35
N ILE A 148 6.01 -4.54 15.58
CA ILE A 148 4.85 -5.22 14.98
C ILE A 148 5.20 -6.29 13.93
N LEU A 149 6.48 -6.44 13.60
CA LEU A 149 7.05 -7.49 12.74
C LEU A 149 7.59 -8.70 13.52
N LEU A 150 7.65 -8.63 14.86
CA LEU A 150 7.94 -9.78 15.73
C LEU A 150 6.70 -10.66 15.95
N ASP A 151 5.51 -10.15 15.60
CA ASP A 151 4.25 -10.86 15.72
C ASP A 151 4.15 -11.96 14.63
N PRO A 152 4.10 -13.26 15.00
CA PRO A 152 4.01 -14.35 14.02
C PRO A 152 2.66 -14.40 13.28
N LYS A 153 1.63 -13.70 13.77
CA LYS A 153 0.32 -13.58 13.12
C LYS A 153 0.25 -12.37 12.18
N GLN A 154 1.31 -11.58 12.02
CA GLN A 154 1.33 -10.37 11.21
C GLN A 154 1.06 -10.64 9.71
N GLN A 155 -0.04 -10.10 9.18
CA GLN A 155 -0.38 -10.17 7.75
C GLN A 155 -0.45 -8.81 7.04
N LEU A 156 -0.58 -7.72 7.79
CA LEU A 156 -0.78 -6.37 7.27
C LEU A 156 0.56 -5.66 6.99
N TYR A 157 1.57 -5.89 7.84
CA TYR A 157 2.89 -5.28 7.74
C TYR A 157 3.99 -6.26 7.30
N GLN A 158 5.00 -5.75 6.61
CA GLN A 158 6.17 -6.49 6.13
C GLN A 158 7.42 -5.59 6.22
N PRO A 159 8.64 -6.11 6.46
CA PRO A 159 9.85 -5.28 6.49
C PRO A 159 10.13 -4.57 5.16
N CYS A 160 10.60 -3.32 5.26
CA CYS A 160 11.03 -2.47 4.17
C CYS A 160 12.22 -3.11 3.42
N ALA A 161 11.93 -3.69 2.25
CA ALA A 161 12.90 -4.37 1.39
C ALA A 161 13.84 -3.41 0.63
N PHE A 162 14.17 -2.24 1.20
CA PHE A 162 15.20 -1.36 0.67
C PHE A 162 16.58 -1.87 1.12
N PRO A 163 17.54 -2.10 0.20
CA PRO A 163 18.86 -2.61 0.56
C PRO A 163 19.69 -1.52 1.25
N THR A 164 20.04 -1.74 2.51
CA THR A 164 21.00 -0.92 3.25
C THR A 164 22.40 -1.46 3.02
N ARG A 165 23.21 -0.77 2.22
CA ARG A 165 24.65 -1.06 2.11
C ARG A 165 25.33 -0.80 3.46
N LYS A 166 25.40 -1.82 4.31
CA LYS A 166 26.37 -1.86 5.41
C LYS A 166 27.74 -2.13 4.79
N SER A 167 28.72 -1.27 5.09
CA SER A 167 30.10 -1.43 4.65
C SER A 167 30.76 -2.61 5.36
N GLY A 168 31.29 -3.58 4.59
CA GLY A 168 32.31 -4.50 5.10
C GLY A 168 31.95 -5.97 5.37
N LEU A 169 30.85 -6.52 4.84
CA LEU A 169 30.59 -7.98 4.92
C LEU A 169 30.24 -8.59 3.54
N PRO A 170 30.81 -9.75 3.12
CA PRO A 170 30.74 -10.18 1.71
C PRO A 170 29.39 -10.72 1.22
N ASN A 171 28.53 -11.22 2.11
CA ASN A 171 27.26 -11.85 1.76
C ASN A 171 26.14 -11.42 2.71
N GLY A 172 24.92 -11.27 2.19
CA GLY A 172 23.76 -10.82 2.96
C GLY A 172 23.63 -9.30 3.05
N GLY A 173 23.26 -8.65 1.93
CA GLY A 173 22.90 -7.24 1.93
C GLY A 173 21.67 -7.00 2.80
N ALA A 174 21.88 -6.43 4.00
CA ALA A 174 20.81 -6.13 4.95
C ALA A 174 19.70 -5.27 4.30
N THR A 175 18.47 -5.46 4.75
CA THR A 175 17.35 -4.58 4.37
C THR A 175 17.07 -3.58 5.50
N CYS A 176 16.27 -2.55 5.21
CA CYS A 176 15.93 -1.50 6.16
C CYS A 176 15.17 -2.01 7.40
N GLY A 177 14.45 -3.13 7.33
CA GLY A 177 13.78 -3.76 8.48
C GLY A 177 12.53 -3.04 9.01
N LYS A 178 12.42 -1.71 8.88
CA LYS A 178 11.22 -0.93 9.29
C LYS A 178 9.94 -1.50 8.69
N HIS A 179 8.84 -1.50 9.44
CA HIS A 179 7.52 -1.91 8.96
C HIS A 179 7.05 -1.08 7.74
N VAL A 180 6.31 -1.74 6.84
CA VAL A 180 5.61 -1.17 5.69
C VAL A 180 4.33 -1.96 5.48
N LEU A 181 3.22 -1.32 5.10
CA LEU A 181 1.99 -2.04 4.73
C LEU A 181 2.26 -2.91 3.48
N ARG A 182 1.85 -4.18 3.52
CA ARG A 182 2.08 -5.17 2.45
C ARG A 182 1.50 -4.75 1.09
N GLY A 183 0.48 -3.89 1.08
CA GLY A 183 -0.12 -3.31 -0.14
C GLY A 183 0.69 -2.19 -0.81
N ILE A 184 1.78 -1.70 -0.21
CA ILE A 184 2.60 -0.61 -0.79
C ILE A 184 3.62 -1.19 -1.77
N ALA A 185 3.43 -0.90 -3.06
CA ALA A 185 4.38 -1.25 -4.12
C ALA A 185 5.16 -0.02 -4.62
N PRO A 186 6.52 -0.01 -4.55
CA PRO A 186 7.40 -1.01 -3.95
C PRO A 186 7.40 -0.93 -2.41
N LEU A 187 7.70 -2.04 -1.72
CA LEU A 187 7.72 -2.14 -0.25
C LEU A 187 8.81 -1.24 0.38
N ARG A 188 8.49 0.03 0.60
CA ARG A 188 9.41 1.07 1.08
C ARG A 188 8.78 1.88 2.21
N CYS A 189 9.53 2.08 3.30
CA CYS A 189 9.15 3.02 4.36
C CYS A 189 9.32 4.48 3.88
N ALA A 190 8.72 5.43 4.61
CA ALA A 190 8.72 6.85 4.25
C ALA A 190 10.14 7.44 4.03
N ASP A 191 11.16 6.96 4.74
CA ASP A 191 12.55 7.42 4.56
C ASP A 191 13.20 6.92 3.25
N HIS A 192 12.72 5.79 2.73
CA HIS A 192 13.37 5.04 1.64
C HIS A 192 12.63 5.12 0.31
N ASP A 193 11.33 5.43 0.30
CA ASP A 193 10.62 5.81 -0.92
C ASP A 193 11.31 6.97 -1.69
N PRO A 194 11.52 8.17 -1.12
CA PRO A 194 12.15 9.29 -1.82
C PRO A 194 13.61 9.01 -2.20
N LYS A 195 14.35 8.23 -1.39
CA LYS A 195 15.72 7.78 -1.72
C LYS A 195 15.72 6.82 -2.92
N SER A 196 14.80 5.87 -2.96
CA SER A 196 14.67 4.93 -4.09
C SER A 196 14.27 5.66 -5.38
N LYS A 197 13.38 6.65 -5.30
CA LYS A 197 12.99 7.50 -6.43
C LYS A 197 14.18 8.27 -7.01
N LYS A 198 15.05 8.83 -6.16
CA LYS A 198 16.30 9.49 -6.59
C LYS A 198 17.25 8.51 -7.28
N LEU A 199 17.49 7.34 -6.70
CA LEU A 199 18.37 6.31 -7.28
C LEU A 199 17.87 5.81 -8.64
N ILE A 200 16.55 5.70 -8.84
CA ILE A 200 15.97 5.32 -10.13
C ILE A 200 16.19 6.43 -11.17
N ILE A 201 15.96 7.70 -10.83
CA ILE A 201 16.21 8.84 -11.72
C ILE A 201 17.70 8.92 -12.12
N GLU A 202 18.60 8.70 -11.16
CA GLU A 202 20.05 8.66 -11.39
C GLU A 202 20.46 7.49 -12.29
N ALA A 203 19.91 6.30 -12.08
CA ALA A 203 20.17 5.14 -12.95
C ALA A 203 19.65 5.36 -14.38
N LEU A 204 18.49 5.99 -14.56
CA LEU A 204 17.94 6.34 -15.89
C LEU A 204 18.84 7.35 -16.63
N ARG A 205 19.30 8.41 -15.94
CA ARG A 205 20.26 9.38 -16.47
C ARG A 205 21.58 8.72 -16.85
N ASN A 206 22.12 7.85 -15.99
CA ASN A 206 23.38 7.14 -16.25
C ASN A 206 23.24 6.11 -17.40
N ALA A 207 22.02 5.71 -17.76
CA ALA A 207 21.70 4.90 -18.94
C ALA A 207 21.44 5.73 -20.21
N GLY A 208 21.59 7.07 -20.16
CA GLY A 208 21.35 7.97 -21.30
C GLY A 208 19.87 8.24 -21.62
N ILE A 209 18.95 7.95 -20.69
CA ILE A 209 17.51 8.14 -20.90
C ILE A 209 17.14 9.58 -20.50
N ASP A 210 17.50 10.53 -21.36
CA ASP A 210 17.21 11.96 -21.22
C ASP A 210 15.74 12.28 -21.57
N LEU A 211 14.81 11.70 -20.80
CA LEU A 211 13.45 12.21 -20.71
C LEU A 211 13.48 13.65 -20.19
N PRO A 212 12.49 14.51 -20.52
CA PRO A 212 12.31 15.81 -19.88
C PRO A 212 11.91 15.64 -18.40
N LEU A 213 12.90 15.36 -17.56
CA LEU A 213 12.83 15.10 -16.12
C LEU A 213 12.64 16.40 -15.32
N THR A 214 11.69 17.23 -15.75
CA THR A 214 11.32 18.50 -15.09
C THR A 214 10.54 18.28 -13.78
N THR A 215 10.16 17.03 -13.47
CA THR A 215 9.37 16.67 -12.29
C THR A 215 10.18 15.91 -11.25
N LYS A 216 9.91 16.19 -9.97
CA LYS A 216 10.62 15.65 -8.79
C LYS A 216 10.28 14.16 -8.50
N SER A 217 9.93 13.39 -9.52
CA SER A 217 9.32 12.06 -9.43
C SER A 217 9.77 11.15 -10.58
N VAL A 218 9.83 9.84 -10.30
CA VAL A 218 10.19 8.82 -11.31
C VAL A 218 9.23 8.88 -12.50
N PRO A 219 9.73 8.87 -13.76
CA PRO A 219 8.89 8.85 -14.94
C PRO A 219 7.89 7.69 -14.95
N LYS A 220 6.68 7.95 -15.45
CA LYS A 220 5.66 6.90 -15.65
C LYS A 220 6.19 5.84 -16.62
N LEU A 221 6.03 4.57 -16.28
CA LEU A 221 6.49 3.43 -17.10
C LEU A 221 6.02 3.52 -18.57
N SER A 222 4.81 4.03 -18.82
CA SER A 222 4.29 4.26 -20.17
C SER A 222 5.13 5.24 -21.01
N LEU A 223 5.81 6.21 -20.40
CA LEU A 223 6.71 7.14 -21.09
C LEU A 223 8.02 6.44 -21.45
N LEU A 224 8.59 5.66 -20.53
CA LEU A 224 9.82 4.87 -20.76
C LEU A 224 9.60 3.83 -21.88
N ILE A 225 8.43 3.17 -21.91
CA ILE A 225 8.02 2.29 -23.01
C ILE A 225 7.87 3.10 -24.32
N SER A 226 7.31 4.31 -24.28
CA SER A 226 7.17 5.13 -25.49
C SER A 226 8.51 5.58 -26.07
N GLU A 227 9.52 5.87 -25.22
CA GLU A 227 10.84 6.32 -25.67
C GLU A 227 11.68 5.16 -26.20
N THR A 228 11.74 4.05 -25.47
CA THR A 228 12.44 2.84 -25.94
C THR A 228 11.87 2.32 -27.27
N VAL A 229 10.55 2.43 -27.47
CA VAL A 229 9.92 2.14 -28.78
C VAL A 229 10.32 3.16 -29.85
N ARG A 230 10.40 4.47 -29.54
CA ARG A 230 10.92 5.49 -30.47
C ARG A 230 12.36 5.20 -30.89
N GLU A 231 13.24 4.90 -29.94
CA GLU A 231 14.63 4.51 -30.21
C GLU A 231 14.72 3.29 -31.13
N ILE A 232 13.99 2.22 -30.82
CA ILE A 232 13.99 0.98 -31.62
C ILE A 232 13.52 1.27 -33.05
N GLN A 233 12.49 2.11 -33.22
CA GLN A 233 12.01 2.52 -34.55
C GLN A 233 13.03 3.40 -35.29
N MET A 234 13.72 4.32 -34.60
CA MET A 234 14.77 5.16 -35.19
C MET A 234 15.98 4.33 -35.64
N LYS A 235 16.47 3.44 -34.77
CA LYS A 235 17.57 2.50 -35.06
C LYS A 235 17.24 1.60 -36.27
N ARG A 236 16.00 1.09 -36.36
CA ARG A 236 15.50 0.33 -37.53
C ARG A 236 15.44 1.18 -38.81
N LYS A 237 14.94 2.41 -38.74
CA LYS A 237 14.91 3.34 -39.91
C LYS A 237 16.31 3.67 -40.42
N LEU A 238 17.27 3.92 -39.52
CA LEU A 238 18.67 4.16 -39.88
C LEU A 238 19.32 2.94 -40.55
N SER A 239 19.07 1.73 -40.03
CA SER A 239 19.53 0.48 -40.66
C SER A 239 18.99 0.31 -42.08
N MET A 240 17.68 0.48 -42.29
CA MET A 240 17.05 0.37 -43.61
C MET A 240 17.54 1.44 -44.61
N ASN A 241 17.73 2.68 -44.16
CA ASN A 241 18.26 3.76 -44.99
C ASN A 241 19.77 3.63 -45.26
N GLY A 242 20.51 2.93 -44.40
CA GLY A 242 21.91 2.56 -44.62
C GLY A 242 22.07 1.48 -45.69
N GLY A 243 21.21 0.45 -45.68
CA GLY A 243 21.20 -0.60 -46.69
C GLY A 243 21.00 -0.06 -48.11
N LYS A 244 20.06 0.88 -48.29
CA LYS A 244 19.76 1.52 -49.59
C LYS A 244 20.93 2.30 -50.23
N ARG A 245 22.02 2.59 -49.50
CA ARG A 245 23.20 3.27 -50.06
C ARG A 245 24.27 2.33 -50.61
N LYS A 246 24.14 1.00 -50.43
CA LYS A 246 25.13 0.02 -50.90
C LYS A 246 24.78 -0.65 -52.24
N THR A 247 23.66 -0.28 -52.85
CA THR A 247 23.20 -0.82 -54.14
C THR A 247 23.14 0.27 -55.20
N ALA A 248 24.32 0.70 -55.65
CA ALA A 248 24.51 1.47 -56.88
C ALA A 248 25.64 0.78 -57.67
N PRO A 249 25.35 0.12 -58.80
CA PRO A 249 26.39 -0.48 -59.63
C PRO A 249 27.19 0.61 -60.35
N SER A 250 28.51 0.41 -60.44
CA SER A 250 29.44 1.35 -61.09
C SER A 250 29.74 0.89 -62.51
N ASP A 251 28.86 1.25 -63.44
CA ASP A 251 28.95 0.96 -64.88
C ASP A 251 28.31 2.14 -65.64
N LEU A 252 28.85 2.71 -66.73
CA LEU A 252 30.04 2.38 -67.52
C LEU A 252 30.88 3.65 -67.80
N LEU A 253 32.17 3.47 -68.05
CA LEU A 253 33.06 4.47 -68.65
C LEU A 253 33.92 3.77 -69.69
N LEU A 254 33.65 3.98 -71.00
CA LEU A 254 34.63 3.92 -72.09
C LEU A 254 33.98 4.21 -73.46
N LYS A 255 34.58 5.16 -74.20
CA LYS A 255 34.54 5.37 -75.67
C LYS A 255 33.17 5.46 -76.34
#